data_AF-A0A950CVG3-F1
#
_entry.id   AF-A0A950CVG3-F1
#
_cell.length_a   1.000
_cell.length_b   1.000
_cell.length_c   1.000
_cell.angle_alpha   90.00
_cell.angle_beta   90.00
_cell.angle_gamma   90.00
#
_symmetry.space_group_name_H-M   'P 1'
#
loop_
_entity.id
_entity.type
_entity.pdbx_description
1 polymer ?
#
loop_
_entity_poly.entity_id
_entity_poly.type
_entity_poly.pdbx_seq_one_letter_code
_entity_poly.pdbx_strand_id
1 'polypeptide(L)'
;MHEIRVTVPRGQAAQVAEIAHEVGIPEVAVYSVFADGPNETKETVSAQTSTPKAKLLADRVLSAPWYDARNSTLSSRQLRALVTADDPHEITQPMLEPPINVFEDLWQLNHLTVSYMVRAISGALLLAYGMLENDPITIVVAALFLPFLSQALAVGFGAWSR
;
A
#
# COMPACT_ATOMS: atom_id res chain seq x y z
N MET A 1 7.08 -8.34 10.35
CA MET A 1 6.15 -8.81 11.42
C MET A 1 4.87 -7.99 11.29
N HIS A 2 3.70 -8.64 11.24
CA HIS A 2 2.39 -8.03 11.03
C HIS A 2 1.52 -8.18 12.27
N GLU A 3 0.84 -7.12 12.68
CA GLU A 3 -0.24 -7.20 13.66
C GLU A 3 -1.56 -7.33 12.91
N ILE A 4 -2.28 -8.42 13.11
CA ILE A 4 -3.65 -8.60 12.60
C ILE A 4 -4.62 -8.47 13.75
N ARG A 5 -5.63 -7.63 13.57
CA ARG A 5 -6.69 -7.39 14.54
C ARG A 5 -8.04 -7.77 13.95
N VAL A 6 -8.77 -8.59 14.68
CA VAL A 6 -10.15 -8.96 14.36
C VAL A 6 -11.04 -8.45 15.48
N THR A 7 -11.94 -7.53 15.17
CA THR A 7 -12.96 -7.03 16.08
C THR A 7 -14.26 -7.74 15.80
N VAL A 8 -14.84 -8.35 16.83
CA VAL A 8 -16.06 -9.17 16.74
C VAL A 8 -17.05 -8.77 17.85
N PRO A 9 -18.34 -9.12 17.71
CA PRO A 9 -19.29 -9.03 18.80
C PRO A 9 -18.82 -9.77 20.05
N ARG A 10 -19.23 -9.30 21.21
CA ARG A 10 -18.89 -9.91 22.50
C ARG A 10 -19.27 -11.39 22.53
N GLY A 11 -18.33 -12.24 22.96
CA GLY A 11 -18.51 -13.69 23.04
C GLY A 11 -18.01 -14.47 21.83
N GLN A 12 -17.61 -13.79 20.74
CA GLN A 12 -17.02 -14.44 19.56
C GLN A 12 -15.48 -14.40 19.56
N ALA A 13 -14.85 -13.67 20.48
CA ALA A 13 -13.38 -13.57 20.51
C ALA A 13 -12.68 -14.91 20.73
N ALA A 14 -13.28 -15.82 21.50
CA ALA A 14 -12.75 -17.16 21.72
C ALA A 14 -12.63 -17.96 20.41
N GLN A 15 -13.61 -17.82 19.51
CA GLN A 15 -13.64 -18.51 18.21
C GLN A 15 -12.51 -18.01 17.30
N VAL A 16 -12.24 -16.70 17.34
CA VAL A 16 -11.11 -16.11 16.60
C VAL A 16 -9.77 -16.59 17.17
N ALA A 17 -9.64 -16.64 18.49
CA ALA A 17 -8.41 -17.11 19.16
C ALA A 17 -8.12 -18.58 18.83
N GLU A 18 -9.15 -19.43 18.77
CA GLU A 18 -9.03 -20.83 18.37
C GLU A 18 -8.52 -20.95 16.92
N ILE A 19 -9.11 -20.21 15.98
CA ILE A 19 -8.62 -20.16 14.59
C ILE A 19 -7.17 -19.68 14.51
N ALA A 20 -6.78 -18.69 15.33
CA ALA A 20 -5.40 -18.21 15.38
C ALA A 20 -4.43 -19.31 15.83
N HIS A 21 -4.79 -20.09 16.85
CA HIS A 21 -4.00 -21.24 17.29
C HIS A 21 -3.93 -22.35 16.24
N GLU A 22 -5.03 -22.66 15.55
CA GLU A 22 -5.04 -23.64 14.44
C GLU A 22 -4.11 -23.25 13.30
N VAL A 23 -3.99 -21.95 13.00
CA VAL A 23 -3.08 -21.40 11.98
C VAL A 23 -1.63 -21.32 12.48
N GLY A 24 -1.37 -21.74 13.73
CA GLY A 24 -0.04 -21.79 14.33
C GLY A 24 0.43 -20.43 14.83
N ILE A 25 -0.49 -19.59 15.32
CA ILE A 25 -0.19 -18.34 16.02
C ILE A 25 -0.36 -18.59 17.53
N PRO A 26 0.74 -18.75 18.28
CA PRO A 26 0.68 -19.21 19.68
C PRO A 26 0.24 -18.14 20.67
N GLU A 27 0.39 -16.85 20.31
CA GLU A 27 0.10 -15.73 21.20
C GLU A 27 -0.93 -14.79 20.55
N VAL A 28 -2.03 -14.58 21.27
CA VAL A 28 -3.12 -13.69 20.89
C VAL A 28 -3.55 -12.90 22.12
N ALA A 29 -3.71 -11.59 21.95
CA ALA A 29 -4.24 -10.70 22.96
C ALA A 29 -5.72 -10.45 22.70
N VAL A 30 -6.56 -10.63 23.72
CA VAL A 30 -8.00 -10.34 23.66
C VAL A 30 -8.29 -9.19 24.60
N TYR A 31 -8.96 -8.15 24.10
CA TYR A 31 -9.36 -7.01 24.92
C TYR A 31 -10.67 -6.41 24.42
N SER A 32 -11.43 -5.82 25.34
CA SER A 32 -12.69 -5.14 25.03
C SER A 32 -12.42 -3.77 24.42
N VAL A 33 -13.23 -3.39 23.43
CA VAL A 33 -13.21 -2.08 22.78
C VAL A 33 -14.61 -1.51 22.70
N PHE A 34 -14.71 -0.18 22.73
CA PHE A 34 -15.95 0.52 22.43
C PHE A 34 -16.09 0.68 20.92
N ALA A 35 -17.23 0.26 20.37
CA ALA A 35 -17.61 0.51 18.99
C ALA A 35 -18.45 1.79 18.91
N ASP A 36 -18.49 2.39 17.72
CA ASP A 36 -19.28 3.60 17.47
C ASP A 36 -20.78 3.27 17.55
N GLY A 37 -21.46 3.80 18.56
CA GLY A 37 -22.87 3.49 18.88
C GLY A 37 -23.19 3.59 20.38
N PRO A 38 -24.47 3.64 20.78
CA PRO A 38 -24.85 3.76 22.18
C PRO A 38 -24.49 2.49 22.97
N ASN A 39 -23.44 2.58 23.80
CA ASN A 39 -22.95 1.50 24.67
C ASN A 39 -22.61 0.18 23.95
N GLU A 40 -22.21 0.24 22.68
CA GLU A 40 -21.83 -0.95 21.93
C GLU A 40 -20.39 -1.35 22.29
N THR A 41 -20.25 -2.46 23.02
CA THR A 41 -18.95 -3.04 23.37
C THR A 41 -18.67 -4.24 22.49
N LYS A 42 -17.48 -4.27 21.89
CA LYS A 42 -16.97 -5.36 21.07
C LYS A 42 -15.69 -5.90 21.68
N GLU A 43 -15.24 -7.03 21.16
CA GLU A 43 -13.97 -7.63 21.56
C GLU A 43 -13.02 -7.62 20.37
N THR A 44 -11.77 -7.24 20.60
CA THR A 44 -10.71 -7.29 19.60
C THR A 44 -9.72 -8.38 19.98
N VAL A 45 -9.44 -9.26 19.02
CA VAL A 45 -8.35 -10.22 19.06
C VAL A 45 -7.20 -9.66 18.24
N SER A 46 -6.06 -9.41 18.86
CA SER A 46 -4.83 -8.96 18.20
C SER A 46 -3.77 -10.05 18.24
N ALA A 47 -3.13 -10.30 17.11
CA ALA A 47 -2.05 -11.27 16.99
C ALA A 47 -0.88 -10.69 16.19
N GLN A 48 0.35 -10.89 16.66
CA GLN A 48 1.55 -10.53 15.92
C GLN A 48 2.12 -11.78 15.24
N THR A 49 2.24 -11.76 13.90
CA THR A 49 2.59 -12.95 13.13
C THR A 49 3.28 -12.62 11.79
N SER A 50 3.63 -13.64 11.02
CA SER A 50 4.19 -13.51 9.66
C SER A 50 3.08 -13.27 8.63
N THR A 51 3.41 -12.63 7.49
CA THR A 51 2.44 -12.31 6.43
C THR A 51 1.64 -13.53 5.94
N PRO A 52 2.24 -14.72 5.71
CA PRO A 52 1.48 -15.90 5.30
C PRO A 52 0.48 -16.38 6.36
N LYS A 53 0.84 -16.35 7.64
CA LYS A 53 -0.03 -16.73 8.75
C LYS A 53 -1.14 -15.71 8.97
N ALA A 54 -0.85 -14.41 8.85
CA ALA A 54 -1.86 -13.36 8.89
C ALA A 54 -2.90 -13.53 7.78
N LYS A 55 -2.46 -13.86 6.55
CA LYS A 55 -3.37 -14.17 5.44
C LYS A 55 -4.23 -15.39 5.75
N LEU A 56 -3.63 -16.49 6.20
CA LEU A 56 -4.38 -17.70 6.56
C LEU A 56 -5.41 -17.45 7.66
N LEU A 57 -5.06 -16.68 8.69
CA LEU A 57 -6.00 -16.28 9.75
C LEU A 57 -7.15 -15.46 9.17
N ALA A 58 -6.84 -14.47 8.32
CA ALA A 58 -7.87 -13.67 7.67
C ALA A 58 -8.80 -14.52 6.81
N ASP A 59 -8.25 -15.39 5.95
CA ASP A 59 -9.03 -16.27 5.09
C ASP A 59 -9.96 -17.18 5.93
N ARG A 60 -9.45 -17.77 7.01
CA ARG A 60 -10.23 -18.64 7.91
C ARG A 60 -11.33 -17.88 8.64
N VAL A 61 -11.04 -16.70 9.20
CA VAL A 61 -12.03 -15.85 9.88
C VAL A 61 -13.11 -15.41 8.92
N LEU A 62 -12.75 -14.94 7.72
CA LEU A 62 -13.71 -14.48 6.70
C LEU A 62 -14.58 -15.63 6.16
N SER A 63 -14.07 -16.86 6.16
CA SER A 63 -14.80 -18.06 5.75
C SER A 63 -15.66 -18.69 6.86
N ALA A 64 -15.57 -18.19 8.10
CA ALA A 64 -16.25 -18.80 9.23
C ALA A 64 -17.77 -18.56 9.16
N PRO A 65 -18.62 -19.56 9.49
CA PRO A 65 -20.07 -19.42 9.39
C PRO A 65 -20.67 -18.32 10.28
N TRP A 66 -19.97 -17.97 11.36
CA TRP A 66 -20.37 -16.94 12.32
C TRP A 66 -19.89 -15.54 11.91
N TYR A 67 -19.04 -15.42 10.88
CA TYR A 67 -18.51 -14.13 10.46
C TYR A 67 -19.58 -13.32 9.74
N ASP A 68 -19.82 -12.11 10.26
CA ASP A 68 -20.70 -11.13 9.65
C ASP A 68 -19.93 -9.82 9.42
N ALA A 69 -19.78 -9.43 8.15
CA ALA A 69 -19.08 -8.22 7.73
C ALA A 69 -19.75 -6.92 8.23
N ARG A 70 -21.04 -6.96 8.62
CA ARG A 70 -21.73 -5.79 9.21
C ARG A 70 -21.33 -5.57 10.66
N ASN A 71 -21.01 -6.65 11.37
CA ASN A 71 -20.82 -6.64 12.82
C ASN A 71 -19.36 -6.90 13.24
N SER A 72 -18.53 -7.38 12.32
CA SER A 72 -17.13 -7.73 12.55
C SER A 72 -16.21 -6.97 11.59
N THR A 73 -15.01 -6.62 12.06
CA THR A 73 -14.01 -5.92 11.26
C THR A 73 -12.68 -6.64 11.36
N LEU A 74 -11.99 -6.77 10.24
CA LEU A 74 -10.63 -7.30 10.18
C LEU A 74 -9.70 -6.20 9.67
N SER A 75 -8.61 -5.95 10.39
CA SER A 75 -7.60 -4.97 10.01
C SER A 75 -6.20 -5.56 10.15
N SER A 76 -5.33 -5.21 9.22
CA SER A 76 -3.92 -5.57 9.26
C SER A 76 -3.10 -4.30 9.45
N ARG A 77 -2.25 -4.27 10.47
CA ARG A 77 -1.34 -3.19 10.78
C ARG A 77 0.09 -3.70 10.68
N GLN A 78 0.93 -2.97 9.97
CA GLN A 78 2.37 -3.20 10.02
C GLN A 78 2.95 -2.46 11.22
N LEU A 79 3.75 -3.14 12.04
CA LEU A 79 4.53 -2.48 13.09
C LEU A 79 5.51 -1.50 12.44
N ARG A 80 5.35 -0.21 12.72
CA ARG A 80 6.24 0.85 12.21
C ARG A 80 7.40 1.20 13.16
N ALA A 81 7.28 0.82 14.44
CA ALA A 81 8.30 1.03 15.44
C ALA A 81 8.19 -0.04 16.53
N LEU A 82 9.33 -0.50 17.03
CA LEU A 82 9.43 -1.38 18.19
C LEU A 82 10.26 -0.63 19.23
N VAL A 83 9.64 -0.29 20.37
CA VAL A 83 10.29 0.39 21.49
C VAL A 83 10.48 -0.64 22.58
N THR A 84 11.74 -0.91 22.93
CA THR A 84 12.17 -1.94 23.87
C THR A 84 13.41 -1.48 24.62
N ALA A 85 13.72 -2.13 25.73
CA ALA A 85 14.98 -1.97 26.46
C ALA A 85 16.04 -3.01 26.06
N ASP A 86 15.68 -3.99 25.23
CA ASP A 86 16.57 -5.08 24.80
C ASP A 86 17.56 -4.62 23.71
N ASP A 87 18.67 -5.35 23.55
CA ASP A 87 19.71 -5.01 22.57
C ASP A 87 19.18 -5.15 21.12
N PRO A 88 19.42 -4.18 20.22
CA PRO A 88 18.94 -4.23 18.83
C PRO A 88 19.33 -5.47 18.03
N HIS A 89 20.41 -6.18 18.41
CA HIS A 89 20.82 -7.43 17.77
C HIS A 89 20.01 -8.65 18.22
N GLU A 90 19.31 -8.55 19.35
CA GLU A 90 18.49 -9.62 19.93
C GLU A 90 17.02 -9.56 19.46
N ILE A 91 16.68 -8.57 18.64
CA ILE A 91 15.31 -8.29 18.24
C ILE A 91 15.14 -8.47 16.73
N THR A 92 14.09 -9.21 16.36
CA THR A 92 13.69 -9.34 14.97
C THR A 92 13.23 -7.98 14.46
N GLN A 93 14.06 -7.32 13.64
CA GLN A 93 13.73 -6.02 13.07
C GLN A 93 12.40 -6.11 12.33
N PRO A 94 11.42 -5.24 12.63
CA PRO A 94 10.19 -5.19 11.87
C PRO A 94 10.56 -4.82 10.44
N MET A 95 10.40 -5.77 9.53
CA MET A 95 10.54 -5.53 8.10
C MET A 95 9.54 -4.43 7.72
N LEU A 96 10.06 -3.21 7.54
CA LEU A 96 9.33 -2.12 6.91
C LEU A 96 8.84 -2.64 5.54
N GLU A 97 7.73 -2.05 5.08
CA GLU A 97 7.24 -2.07 3.70
C GLU A 97 8.34 -2.46 2.71
N PRO A 98 8.14 -3.47 1.83
CA PRO A 98 9.20 -3.93 0.95
C PRO A 98 9.82 -2.69 0.30
N PRO A 99 11.16 -2.54 0.33
CA PRO A 99 11.79 -1.36 -0.23
C PRO A 99 11.19 -1.16 -1.61
N ILE A 100 10.72 0.07 -1.90
CA ILE A 100 10.29 0.46 -3.25
C ILE A 100 11.26 -0.24 -4.18
N ASN A 101 10.78 -1.20 -4.96
CA ASN A 101 11.66 -1.96 -5.82
C ASN A 101 12.09 -0.94 -6.87
N VAL A 102 13.23 -0.28 -6.63
CA VAL A 102 13.67 0.87 -7.42
C VAL A 102 13.71 0.47 -8.89
N PHE A 103 13.99 -0.80 -9.20
CA PHE A 103 13.91 -1.31 -10.56
C PHE A 103 12.49 -1.43 -11.11
N GLU A 104 11.50 -1.80 -10.32
CA GLU A 104 10.09 -1.95 -10.73
C GLU A 104 9.38 -0.60 -10.82
N ASP A 105 9.75 0.33 -9.94
CA ASP A 105 9.27 1.71 -9.92
C ASP A 105 9.95 2.53 -11.03
N LEU A 106 11.28 2.38 -11.21
CA LEU A 106 11.96 2.87 -12.41
C LEU A 106 11.43 2.17 -13.66
N TRP A 107 11.06 0.89 -13.62
CA TRP A 107 10.45 0.20 -14.76
C TRP A 107 9.08 0.78 -15.11
N GLN A 108 8.24 1.12 -14.13
CA GLN A 108 6.99 1.85 -14.36
C GLN A 108 7.22 3.27 -14.87
N LEU A 109 8.21 3.97 -14.34
CA LEU A 109 8.57 5.33 -14.77
C LEU A 109 9.31 5.38 -16.12
N ASN A 110 9.94 4.28 -16.52
CA ASN A 110 10.77 4.13 -17.72
C ASN A 110 10.13 3.19 -18.75
N HIS A 111 8.87 2.81 -18.55
CA HIS A 111 8.09 2.05 -19.53
C HIS A 111 7.76 2.99 -20.71
N LEU A 112 8.69 3.07 -21.66
CA LEU A 112 8.50 3.72 -22.94
C LEU A 112 7.46 2.93 -23.73
N THR A 113 6.18 3.27 -23.51
CA THR A 113 5.10 2.69 -24.30
C THR A 113 5.26 3.08 -25.76
N VAL A 114 4.80 2.23 -26.68
CA VAL A 114 4.78 2.56 -28.12
C VAL A 114 4.06 3.89 -28.36
N SER A 115 3.00 4.16 -27.58
CA SER A 115 2.29 5.44 -27.59
C SER A 115 3.20 6.63 -27.21
N TYR A 116 4.01 6.50 -26.16
CA TYR A 116 4.98 7.53 -25.76
C TYR A 116 5.99 7.82 -26.88
N MET A 117 6.57 6.78 -27.49
CA MET A 117 7.54 6.91 -28.58
C MET A 117 6.93 7.60 -29.80
N VAL A 118 5.73 7.19 -30.23
CA VAL A 118 5.03 7.80 -31.37
C VAL A 118 4.72 9.26 -31.08
N ARG A 119 4.28 9.59 -29.86
CA ARG A 119 3.97 10.97 -29.47
C ARG A 119 5.22 11.85 -29.46
N ALA A 120 6.34 11.34 -28.95
CA ALA A 120 7.62 12.05 -28.92
C ALA A 120 8.16 12.32 -30.33
N ILE A 121 8.17 11.32 -31.21
CA ILE A 121 8.62 11.45 -32.60
C ILE A 121 7.72 12.45 -33.35
N SER A 122 6.40 12.32 -33.21
CA SER A 122 5.45 13.20 -33.90
C SER A 122 5.58 14.65 -33.43
N GLY A 123 5.71 14.88 -32.12
CA GLY A 123 5.95 16.21 -31.56
C GLY A 123 7.28 16.81 -32.03
N ALA A 124 8.35 16.02 -32.10
CA ALA A 124 9.65 16.49 -32.59
C ALA A 124 9.63 16.86 -34.08
N LEU A 125 8.98 16.05 -34.93
CA LEU A 125 8.84 16.34 -36.37
C LEU A 125 7.98 17.58 -36.62
N LEU A 126 6.86 17.71 -35.91
CA LEU A 126 6.01 18.89 -36.00
C LEU A 126 6.74 20.15 -35.54
N LEU A 127 7.50 20.08 -34.44
CA LEU A 127 8.28 21.22 -33.96
C LEU A 127 9.35 21.63 -34.97
N ALA A 128 10.10 20.66 -35.52
CA ALA A 128 11.13 20.93 -36.52
C ALA A 128 10.54 21.58 -37.77
N TYR A 129 9.41 21.07 -38.25
CA TYR A 129 8.69 21.66 -39.40
C TYR A 129 8.18 23.07 -39.09
N GLY A 130 7.53 23.27 -37.94
CA GLY A 130 7.01 24.57 -37.53
C GLY A 130 8.10 25.63 -37.36
N MET A 131 9.30 25.23 -36.90
CA MET A 131 10.45 26.13 -36.82
C MET A 131 11.06 26.44 -38.20
N LEU A 132 11.09 25.49 -39.13
CA LEU A 132 11.60 25.71 -40.50
C LEU A 132 10.70 26.64 -41.31
N GLU A 133 9.39 26.45 -41.23
CA GLU A 133 8.39 27.25 -41.94
C GLU A 133 7.96 28.51 -41.18
N ASN A 134 8.49 28.71 -39.98
CA ASN A 134 8.15 29.82 -39.07
C ASN A 134 6.63 29.90 -38.81
N ASP A 135 5.97 28.74 -38.69
CA ASP A 135 4.54 28.60 -38.45
C ASP A 135 4.25 28.41 -36.94
N PRO A 136 3.74 29.45 -36.27
CA PRO A 136 3.48 29.40 -34.83
C PRO A 136 2.36 28.40 -34.47
N ILE A 137 1.44 28.11 -35.38
CA ILE A 137 0.34 27.16 -35.11
C ILE A 137 0.91 25.76 -34.98
N THR A 138 1.77 25.35 -35.92
CA THR A 138 2.43 24.05 -35.86
C THR A 138 3.32 23.92 -34.61
N ILE A 139 4.00 24.99 -34.19
CA ILE A 139 4.80 24.99 -32.95
C ILE A 139 3.93 24.72 -31.71
N VAL A 140 2.77 25.38 -31.60
CA VAL A 140 1.84 25.17 -30.48
C VAL A 140 1.26 23.75 -30.50
N VAL A 141 0.89 23.24 -31.68
CA VAL A 141 0.40 21.86 -31.83
C VAL A 141 1.48 20.88 -31.41
N ALA A 142 2.72 21.07 -31.85
CA ALA A 142 3.85 20.24 -31.44
C ALA A 142 4.02 20.19 -29.91
N ALA A 143 3.89 21.32 -29.23
CA ALA A 143 3.98 21.42 -27.77
C ALA A 143 2.90 20.59 -27.04
N LEU A 144 1.71 20.42 -27.62
CA LEU A 144 0.65 19.58 -27.05
C LEU A 144 0.96 18.07 -27.11
N PHE A 145 1.74 17.64 -28.11
CA PHE A 145 2.14 16.25 -28.27
C PHE A 145 3.44 15.93 -27.51
N LEU A 146 4.28 16.92 -27.21
CA LEU A 146 5.51 16.66 -26.52
C LEU A 146 5.25 16.15 -25.08
N PRO A 147 5.82 15.00 -24.69
CA PRO A 147 5.58 14.38 -23.40
C PRO A 147 6.37 15.04 -22.26
N PHE A 148 6.61 16.36 -22.32
CA PHE A 148 7.50 17.06 -21.40
C PHE A 148 6.86 17.47 -20.07
N LEU A 149 5.56 17.27 -19.84
CA LEU A 149 4.95 17.74 -18.59
C LEU A 149 5.59 17.10 -17.36
N SER A 150 5.78 15.78 -17.33
CA SER A 150 6.41 15.10 -16.19
C SER A 150 7.90 15.43 -16.05
N GLN A 151 8.61 15.59 -17.15
CA GLN A 151 10.05 15.92 -17.17
C GLN A 151 10.31 17.39 -16.81
N ALA A 152 9.46 18.31 -17.27
CA ALA A 152 9.48 19.72 -16.89
C ALA A 152 9.09 19.92 -15.43
N LEU A 153 8.11 19.15 -14.92
CA LEU A 153 7.77 19.12 -13.49
C LEU A 153 8.95 18.55 -12.67
N ALA A 154 9.63 17.50 -13.14
CA ALA A 154 10.79 16.94 -12.46
C ALA A 154 11.98 17.93 -12.40
N VAL A 155 12.25 18.67 -13.47
CA VAL A 155 13.29 19.72 -13.48
C VAL A 155 12.87 20.91 -12.60
N GLY A 156 11.60 21.34 -12.67
CA GLY A 156 11.07 22.45 -11.88
C GLY A 156 11.06 22.17 -10.38
N PHE A 157 10.57 21.01 -9.96
CA PHE A 157 10.53 20.62 -8.54
C PHE A 157 11.88 20.14 -8.01
N GLY A 158 12.71 19.48 -8.83
CA GLY A 158 14.05 19.04 -8.45
C GLY A 158 15.03 20.19 -8.22
N ALA A 159 14.82 21.34 -8.89
CA ALA A 159 15.58 22.57 -8.62
C ALA A 159 15.11 23.31 -7.35
N TRP A 160 13.86 23.10 -6.92
CA TRP A 160 13.29 23.70 -5.70
C TRP A 160 13.60 22.88 -4.43
N SER A 161 13.84 21.58 -4.56
CA SER A 161 14.13 20.68 -3.44
C SER A 161 15.62 20.58 -3.05
N ARG A 162 16.45 21.50 -3.55
CA ARG A 162 17.83 21.74 -3.09
C ARG A 162 17.93 23.13 -2.51
#